data_AF-A0AAD8CZV3-F1
#
_entry.id   AF-A0AAD8CZV3-F1
#
_cell.length_a   1.000
_cell.length_b   1.000
_cell.length_c   1.000
_cell.angle_alpha   90.00
_cell.angle_beta   90.00
_cell.angle_gamma   90.00
#
_symmetry.space_group_name_H-M   'P 1'
#
loop_
_entity.id
_entity.type
_entity.pdbx_description
1 polymer ?
#
loop_
_entity_poly.entity_id
_entity_poly.type
_entity_poly.pdbx_seq_one_letter_code
_entity_poly.pdbx_strand_id
1 'polypeptide(L)'
;MPAQLLSHDPDINMHPYCSPGKTLAIELGVQKKKHMPYQHQHKYFFLIGPPALLPLYFQWYIFYFAVQRRQWLDLAWMLSFYLRFSLSYLPLLGGPATLALFFLVRFIESNWFVWVTQMNHIPMDIDRDRNKDWLTMQLEATCNVEQSLFNDWFTGHLNFQIEHHLFPTMPRHNYSQIAPLVKSLCEKHGLQYQNKTLIGAFSDIVLSLKESGELWLDAYLHK
;
A
#
# COMPACT_ATOMS: atom_id res chain seq x y z
N MET A 1 -1.43 16.98 19.83
CA MET A 1 -2.09 17.34 18.56
C MET A 1 -2.91 16.12 18.14
N PRO A 2 -4.22 16.24 17.87
CA PRO A 2 -5.01 15.10 17.44
C PRO A 2 -4.53 14.68 16.05
N ALA A 3 -4.05 13.44 15.94
CA ALA A 3 -3.53 12.89 14.71
C ALA A 3 -4.72 12.41 13.87
N GLN A 4 -5.14 13.24 12.91
CA GLN A 4 -6.07 12.80 11.88
C GLN A 4 -5.34 11.80 10.97
N LEU A 5 -5.42 10.50 11.28
CA LEU A 5 -4.76 9.47 10.47
C LEU A 5 -5.23 9.53 9.01
N LEU A 6 -6.54 9.69 8.79
CA LEU A 6 -7.19 9.63 7.47
C LEU A 6 -6.87 10.78 6.49
N SER A 7 -6.60 11.99 6.97
CA SER A 7 -6.36 13.13 6.08
C SER A 7 -4.90 13.32 5.71
N HIS A 8 -3.97 12.70 6.47
CA HIS A 8 -2.54 12.93 6.34
C HIS A 8 -1.71 11.70 6.01
N ASP A 9 -2.25 10.49 6.15
CA ASP A 9 -1.56 9.28 5.70
C ASP A 9 -1.86 9.02 4.20
N PRO A 10 -0.87 9.22 3.30
CA PRO A 10 -1.07 8.96 1.88
C PRO A 10 -1.27 7.48 1.57
N ASP A 11 -0.94 6.56 2.48
CA ASP A 11 -1.05 5.13 2.27
C ASP A 11 -2.52 4.65 2.23
N ILE A 12 -3.47 5.46 2.73
CA ILE A 12 -4.87 5.06 2.91
C ILE A 12 -5.87 5.87 2.07
N ASN A 13 -5.46 7.01 1.49
CA ASN A 13 -6.35 7.85 0.67
C ASN A 13 -6.30 7.48 -0.82
N MET A 14 -7.21 6.61 -1.28
CA MET A 14 -7.23 6.08 -2.65
C MET A 14 -8.41 6.57 -3.51
N HIS A 15 -9.21 7.52 -3.05
CA HIS A 15 -10.31 8.09 -3.84
C HIS A 15 -9.74 8.96 -4.98
N PRO A 16 -10.28 8.93 -6.22
CA PRO A 16 -11.54 8.29 -6.66
C PRO A 16 -11.41 6.84 -7.17
N TYR A 17 -10.25 6.20 -7.04
CA TYR A 17 -10.00 4.88 -7.64
C TYR A 17 -10.57 3.72 -6.83
N CYS A 18 -10.56 3.83 -5.51
CA CYS A 18 -11.15 2.88 -4.57
C CYS A 18 -11.83 3.61 -3.41
N SER A 19 -12.70 2.91 -2.71
CA SER A 19 -13.31 3.35 -1.46
C SER A 19 -12.85 2.44 -0.31
N PRO A 20 -11.57 2.50 0.09
CA PRO A 20 -11.08 1.68 1.20
C PRO A 20 -11.71 2.13 2.53
N GLY A 21 -11.92 1.17 3.43
CA GLY A 21 -12.50 1.43 4.74
C GLY A 21 -14.03 1.62 4.74
N LYS A 22 -14.65 1.33 5.88
CA LYS A 22 -16.11 1.29 6.04
C LYS A 22 -16.73 2.69 5.95
N THR A 23 -16.14 3.65 6.65
CA THR A 23 -16.67 5.02 6.77
C THR A 23 -16.68 5.73 5.42
N LEU A 24 -15.56 5.72 4.69
CA LEU A 24 -15.46 6.34 3.38
C LEU A 24 -16.43 5.68 2.37
N ALA A 25 -16.53 4.35 2.38
CA ALA A 25 -17.45 3.63 1.51
C ALA A 25 -18.92 4.03 1.74
N ILE A 26 -19.36 4.07 3.00
CA ILE A 26 -20.73 4.47 3.35
C ILE A 26 -20.98 5.93 2.96
N GLU A 27 -20.05 6.84 3.25
CA GLU A 27 -20.20 8.26 2.88
C GLU A 27 -20.35 8.48 1.38
N LEU A 28 -19.51 7.81 0.58
CA LEU A 28 -19.60 7.89 -0.87
C LEU A 28 -20.92 7.28 -1.39
N GLY A 29 -21.42 6.22 -0.74
CA GLY A 29 -22.71 5.60 -1.06
C GLY A 29 -23.88 6.54 -0.78
N VAL A 30 -23.92 7.16 0.41
CA VAL A 30 -24.94 8.16 0.80
C VAL A 30 -24.90 9.37 -0.16
N GLN A 31 -23.71 9.83 -0.53
CA GLN A 31 -23.54 10.94 -1.48
C GLN A 31 -23.88 10.56 -2.93
N LYS A 32 -24.26 9.31 -3.20
CA LYS A 32 -24.51 8.76 -4.55
C LYS A 32 -23.33 8.99 -5.52
N LYS A 33 -22.10 9.06 -5.02
CA LYS A 33 -20.90 9.26 -5.84
C LYS A 33 -20.51 7.96 -6.54
N LYS A 34 -20.43 8.01 -7.87
CA LYS A 34 -20.16 6.86 -8.75
C LYS A 34 -19.03 7.15 -9.75
N HIS A 35 -17.84 7.49 -9.25
CA HIS A 35 -16.66 7.67 -10.11
C HIS A 35 -16.18 6.35 -10.72
N MET A 36 -16.27 5.26 -9.95
CA MET A 36 -15.89 3.90 -10.33
C MET A 36 -16.94 2.90 -9.83
N PRO A 37 -17.00 1.67 -10.38
CA PRO A 37 -17.91 0.63 -9.89
C PRO A 37 -17.40 0.05 -8.56
N TYR A 38 -17.52 0.80 -7.47
CA TYR A 38 -16.95 0.43 -6.16
C TYR A 38 -17.40 -0.94 -5.64
N GLN A 39 -18.61 -1.40 -5.99
CA GLN A 39 -19.10 -2.74 -5.64
C GLN A 39 -18.26 -3.90 -6.23
N HIS A 40 -17.40 -3.61 -7.20
CA HIS A 40 -16.50 -4.58 -7.83
C HIS A 40 -15.02 -4.26 -7.63
N GLN A 41 -14.67 -3.35 -6.72
CA GLN A 41 -13.28 -2.90 -6.54
C GLN A 41 -12.28 -4.02 -6.25
N HIS A 42 -12.66 -5.03 -5.47
CA HIS A 42 -11.85 -6.23 -5.23
C HIS A 42 -11.48 -7.02 -6.50
N LYS A 43 -12.22 -6.86 -7.61
CA LYS A 43 -11.97 -7.56 -8.88
C LYS A 43 -11.02 -6.81 -9.80
N TYR A 44 -11.13 -5.49 -9.87
CA TYR A 44 -10.35 -4.69 -10.82
C TYR A 44 -9.18 -3.95 -10.18
N PHE A 45 -9.18 -3.75 -8.86
CA PHE A 45 -8.15 -2.94 -8.20
C PHE A 45 -6.75 -3.42 -8.58
N PHE A 46 -6.50 -4.71 -8.58
CA PHE A 46 -5.16 -5.25 -8.88
C PHE A 46 -4.81 -5.32 -10.37
N LEU A 47 -5.81 -5.29 -11.23
CA LEU A 47 -5.62 -5.25 -12.68
C LEU A 47 -5.38 -3.83 -13.19
N ILE A 48 -5.87 -2.82 -12.47
CA ILE A 48 -5.88 -1.42 -12.92
C ILE A 48 -5.07 -0.51 -11.98
N GLY A 49 -5.29 -0.60 -10.67
CA GLY A 49 -4.70 0.26 -9.65
C GLY A 49 -3.17 0.19 -9.62
N PRO A 50 -2.54 -0.92 -9.18
CA PRO A 50 -1.08 -1.04 -9.20
C PRO A 50 -0.50 -0.75 -10.60
N PRO A 51 -1.00 -1.36 -11.70
CA PRO A 51 -0.45 -1.08 -13.04
C PRO A 51 -0.56 0.39 -13.49
N ALA A 52 -1.52 1.16 -12.99
CA ALA A 52 -1.59 2.60 -13.21
C ALA A 52 -0.65 3.41 -12.30
N LEU A 53 -0.28 2.86 -11.14
CA LEU A 53 0.53 3.54 -10.12
C LEU A 53 2.02 3.58 -10.48
N LEU A 54 2.73 2.45 -10.38
CA LEU A 54 4.19 2.45 -10.58
C LEU A 54 4.62 2.50 -12.05
N PRO A 55 4.00 1.73 -12.97
CA PRO A 55 4.41 1.72 -14.37
C PRO A 55 4.06 3.01 -15.12
N LEU A 56 3.00 3.72 -14.73
CA LEU A 56 2.50 4.91 -15.42
C LEU A 56 2.71 6.18 -14.60
N TYR A 57 1.99 6.33 -13.47
CA TYR A 57 1.99 7.58 -12.71
C TYR A 57 3.37 7.93 -12.14
N PHE A 58 3.97 7.06 -11.33
CA PHE A 58 5.29 7.32 -10.74
C PHE A 58 6.37 7.39 -11.80
N GLN A 59 6.27 6.55 -12.83
CA GLN A 59 7.22 6.58 -13.93
C GLN A 59 7.26 7.96 -14.60
N TRP A 60 6.08 8.48 -14.96
CA TRP A 60 5.96 9.82 -15.52
C TRP A 60 6.41 10.90 -14.52
N TYR A 61 5.98 10.81 -13.26
CA TYR A 61 6.27 11.80 -12.23
C TYR A 61 7.76 11.93 -11.95
N ILE A 62 8.51 10.82 -11.86
CA ILE A 62 9.95 10.86 -11.60
C ILE A 62 10.69 11.53 -12.78
N PHE A 63 10.31 11.23 -14.02
CA PHE A 63 10.89 11.91 -15.19
C PHE A 63 10.56 13.41 -15.20
N TYR A 64 9.29 13.75 -14.96
CA TYR A 64 8.84 15.12 -14.84
C TYR A 64 9.63 15.87 -13.75
N PHE A 65 9.75 15.28 -12.56
CA PHE A 65 10.48 15.84 -11.43
C PHE A 65 11.96 16.04 -11.75
N ALA A 66 12.62 15.04 -12.33
CA ALA A 66 14.04 15.12 -12.69
C ALA A 66 14.32 16.27 -13.66
N VAL A 67 13.47 16.45 -14.68
CA VAL A 67 13.57 17.55 -15.65
C VAL A 67 13.29 18.90 -14.98
N GLN A 68 12.20 19.03 -14.23
CA GLN A 68 11.82 20.27 -13.55
C GLN A 68 12.85 20.75 -12.53
N ARG A 69 13.44 19.81 -11.78
CA ARG A 69 14.47 20.08 -10.78
C ARG A 69 15.90 20.09 -11.34
N ARG A 70 16.04 19.95 -12.66
CA ARG A 70 17.34 19.94 -13.37
C ARG A 70 18.31 18.88 -12.80
N GLN A 71 17.80 17.74 -12.36
CA GLN A 71 18.58 16.61 -11.88
C GLN A 71 19.13 15.82 -13.06
N TRP A 72 20.05 16.43 -13.81
CA TRP A 72 20.54 15.87 -15.08
C TRP A 72 21.33 14.58 -14.91
N LEU A 73 22.05 14.44 -13.78
CA LEU A 73 22.76 13.20 -13.47
C LEU A 73 21.78 12.05 -13.22
N ASP A 74 20.74 12.28 -12.42
CA ASP A 74 19.69 11.29 -12.17
C ASP A 74 18.94 10.95 -13.46
N LEU A 75 18.60 11.96 -14.28
CA LEU A 75 17.98 11.75 -15.58
C LEU A 75 18.87 10.91 -16.50
N ALA A 76 20.19 11.16 -16.52
CA ALA A 76 21.13 10.37 -17.31
C ALA A 76 21.17 8.91 -16.83
N TRP A 77 21.18 8.67 -15.52
CA TRP A 77 21.11 7.32 -14.96
C TRP A 77 19.80 6.61 -15.29
N MET A 78 18.66 7.30 -15.18
CA MET A 78 17.35 6.79 -15.59
C MET A 78 17.34 6.40 -17.06
N LEU A 79 17.79 7.29 -17.96
CA LEU A 79 17.85 6.99 -19.40
C LEU A 79 18.81 5.85 -19.72
N SER A 80 19.92 5.74 -18.97
CA SER A 80 20.88 4.65 -19.15
C SER A 80 20.25 3.28 -18.87
N PHE A 81 19.30 3.18 -17.94
CA PHE A 81 18.56 1.95 -17.68
C PHE A 81 17.75 1.53 -18.92
N TYR A 82 16.95 2.42 -19.51
CA TYR A 82 16.15 2.10 -20.69
C TYR A 82 17.01 1.77 -21.90
N LEU A 83 18.15 2.45 -22.05
CA LEU A 83 19.12 2.14 -23.09
C LEU A 83 19.70 0.74 -22.89
N ARG A 84 20.18 0.41 -21.70
CA ARG A 84 20.76 -0.92 -21.38
C ARG A 84 19.73 -2.03 -21.53
N PHE A 85 18.50 -1.81 -21.04
CA PHE A 85 17.39 -2.75 -21.21
C PHE A 85 17.11 -3.00 -22.70
N SER A 86 16.96 -1.92 -23.48
CA SER A 86 16.72 -2.01 -24.93
C SER A 86 17.86 -2.73 -25.66
N LEU A 87 19.12 -2.38 -25.39
CA LEU A 87 20.29 -3.01 -26.01
C LEU A 87 20.42 -4.49 -25.66
N SER A 88 20.01 -4.89 -24.45
CA SER A 88 20.08 -6.28 -24.01
C SER A 88 18.98 -7.14 -24.61
N TYR A 89 17.75 -6.63 -24.68
CA TYR A 89 16.57 -7.45 -25.00
C TYR A 89 16.05 -7.28 -26.43
N LEU A 90 16.19 -6.10 -27.06
CA LEU A 90 15.72 -5.90 -28.44
C LEU A 90 16.36 -6.86 -29.46
N PRO A 91 17.69 -7.12 -29.44
CA PRO A 91 18.30 -8.06 -30.37
C PRO A 91 17.86 -9.50 -30.14
N LEU A 92 17.47 -9.86 -28.92
CA LEU A 92 17.11 -11.22 -28.52
C LEU A 92 15.64 -11.54 -28.76
N LEU A 93 14.75 -10.57 -28.49
CA LEU A 93 13.30 -10.78 -28.45
C LEU A 93 12.56 -10.04 -29.57
N GLY A 94 13.19 -9.04 -30.19
CA GLY A 94 12.51 -8.09 -31.07
C GLY A 94 11.66 -7.06 -30.30
N GLY A 95 11.15 -6.07 -31.01
CA GLY A 95 10.43 -4.93 -30.42
C GLY A 95 9.20 -5.32 -29.58
N PRO A 96 8.20 -6.02 -30.15
CA PRO A 96 6.96 -6.34 -29.42
C PRO A 96 7.19 -7.17 -28.16
N ALA A 97 8.03 -8.21 -28.22
CA ALA A 97 8.29 -9.07 -27.08
C ALA A 97 9.15 -8.37 -26.00
N THR A 98 10.06 -7.47 -26.39
CA THR A 98 10.80 -6.64 -25.42
C THR A 98 9.87 -5.70 -24.66
N LEU A 99 8.93 -5.06 -25.36
CA LEU A 99 7.91 -4.23 -24.71
C LEU A 99 7.00 -5.07 -23.80
N ALA A 100 6.56 -6.24 -24.26
CA ALA A 100 5.75 -7.14 -23.45
C ALA A 100 6.49 -7.57 -22.16
N LEU A 101 7.77 -7.92 -22.26
CA LEU A 101 8.62 -8.25 -21.11
C LEU A 101 8.71 -7.07 -20.14
N PHE A 102 8.96 -5.86 -20.64
CA PHE A 102 9.02 -4.65 -19.83
C PHE A 102 7.73 -4.44 -19.03
N PHE A 103 6.58 -4.46 -19.71
CA PHE A 103 5.29 -4.26 -19.06
C PHE A 103 4.92 -5.40 -18.09
N LEU A 104 5.29 -6.64 -18.40
CA LEU A 104 5.07 -7.77 -17.50
C LEU A 104 5.86 -7.60 -16.20
N VAL A 105 7.15 -7.26 -16.28
CA VAL A 105 7.99 -7.03 -15.09
C VAL A 105 7.44 -5.87 -14.27
N ARG A 106 7.10 -4.75 -14.90
CA ARG A 106 6.51 -3.58 -14.23
C ARG A 106 5.15 -3.90 -13.59
N PHE A 107 4.34 -4.74 -14.22
CA PHE A 107 3.07 -5.20 -13.66
C PHE A 107 3.30 -6.03 -12.39
N ILE A 108 4.23 -6.99 -12.42
CA ILE A 108 4.55 -7.83 -11.25
C ILE A 108 5.12 -6.99 -10.12
N GLU A 109 6.11 -6.15 -10.41
CA GLU A 109 6.72 -5.23 -9.45
C GLU A 109 5.67 -4.35 -8.77
N SER A 110 4.75 -3.78 -9.58
CA SER A 110 3.77 -2.88 -9.01
C SER A 110 2.77 -3.56 -8.10
N ASN A 111 2.33 -4.77 -8.46
CA ASN A 111 1.44 -5.54 -7.61
C ASN A 111 2.17 -5.95 -6.32
N TRP A 112 3.41 -6.44 -6.42
CA TRP A 112 4.22 -6.77 -5.26
C TRP A 112 4.37 -5.56 -4.31
N PHE A 113 4.75 -4.40 -4.84
CA PHE A 113 4.90 -3.17 -4.05
C PHE A 113 3.61 -2.77 -3.34
N VAL A 114 2.47 -2.76 -4.04
CA VAL A 114 1.19 -2.40 -3.43
C VAL A 114 0.78 -3.41 -2.36
N TRP A 115 0.92 -4.72 -2.59
CA TRP A 115 0.59 -5.71 -1.57
C TRP A 115 1.45 -5.55 -0.32
N VAL A 116 2.76 -5.41 -0.49
CA VAL A 116 3.70 -5.32 0.62
C VAL A 116 3.50 -4.03 1.43
N THR A 117 3.24 -2.90 0.78
CA THR A 117 3.02 -1.62 1.48
C THR A 117 1.65 -1.56 2.15
N GLN A 118 0.64 -2.23 1.59
CA GLN A 118 -0.75 -2.09 2.05
C GLN A 118 -1.24 -3.18 3.00
N MET A 119 -0.55 -4.32 3.09
CA MET A 119 -0.94 -5.47 3.92
C MET A 119 -1.12 -5.15 5.41
N ASN A 120 -0.49 -4.07 5.87
CA ASN A 120 -0.51 -3.68 7.28
C ASN A 120 -1.62 -2.67 7.61
N HIS A 121 -2.19 -2.00 6.60
CA HIS A 121 -3.07 -0.82 6.75
C HIS A 121 -4.48 -1.06 6.22
N ILE A 122 -4.65 -1.46 4.95
CA ILE A 122 -5.99 -1.67 4.33
C ILE A 122 -6.88 -2.64 5.14
N PRO A 123 -6.35 -3.73 5.71
CA PRO A 123 -7.12 -4.63 6.57
C PRO A 123 -7.61 -4.03 7.88
N MET A 124 -7.07 -2.88 8.28
CA MET A 124 -7.25 -2.31 9.60
C MET A 124 -8.45 -1.37 9.63
N ASP A 125 -9.02 -1.18 10.82
CA ASP A 125 -10.15 -0.28 11.03
C ASP A 125 -9.65 1.17 11.02
N ILE A 126 -9.43 1.67 9.81
CA ILE A 126 -9.05 3.05 9.54
C ILE A 126 -10.33 3.89 9.63
N ASP A 127 -10.83 4.11 10.85
CA ASP A 127 -11.95 5.00 11.09
C ASP A 127 -11.45 6.40 11.46
N ARG A 128 -12.32 7.41 11.30
CA ARG A 128 -11.99 8.79 11.70
C ARG A 128 -11.65 8.85 13.18
N ASP A 129 -10.74 9.77 13.52
CA ASP A 129 -10.22 10.04 14.87
C ASP A 129 -11.28 9.75 15.95
N ARG A 130 -11.08 8.66 16.68
CA ARG A 130 -11.98 8.18 17.73
C ARG A 130 -11.64 8.80 19.10
N ASN A 131 -10.91 9.91 19.15
CA ASN A 131 -10.38 10.52 20.38
C ASN A 131 -9.58 9.51 21.23
N LYS A 132 -8.83 8.62 20.58
CA LYS A 132 -7.94 7.66 21.25
C LYS A 132 -6.56 8.29 21.46
N ASP A 133 -5.81 7.80 22.43
CA ASP A 133 -4.41 8.18 22.55
C ASP A 133 -3.61 7.69 21.33
N TRP A 134 -2.48 8.35 21.08
CA TRP A 134 -1.70 8.10 19.86
C TRP A 134 -1.21 6.64 19.75
N LEU A 135 -0.78 6.03 20.86
CA LEU A 135 -0.24 4.66 20.84
C LEU A 135 -1.33 3.67 20.46
N THR A 136 -2.49 3.76 21.12
CA THR A 136 -3.64 2.89 20.83
C THR A 136 -4.08 3.04 19.38
N MET A 137 -4.11 4.28 18.86
CA MET A 137 -4.48 4.54 17.48
C MET A 137 -3.49 3.90 16.48
N GLN A 138 -2.18 3.96 16.72
CA GLN A 138 -1.20 3.29 15.84
C GLN A 138 -1.35 1.77 15.85
N LEU A 139 -1.61 1.17 17.02
CA LEU A 139 -1.81 -0.28 17.16
C LEU A 139 -3.11 -0.79 16.53
N GLU A 140 -4.14 0.06 16.46
CA GLU A 140 -5.41 -0.27 15.80
C GLU A 140 -5.37 -0.06 14.29
N ALA A 141 -4.63 0.94 13.83
CA ALA A 141 -4.51 1.28 12.42
C ALA A 141 -3.49 0.43 11.66
N THR A 142 -2.61 -0.28 12.38
CA THR A 142 -1.55 -1.09 11.79
C THR A 142 -1.54 -2.51 12.34
N CYS A 143 -0.99 -3.43 11.57
CA CYS A 143 -0.60 -4.75 12.05
C CYS A 143 0.77 -5.13 11.53
N ASN A 144 1.40 -6.11 12.16
CA ASN A 144 2.61 -6.74 11.67
C ASN A 144 2.31 -8.01 10.88
N VAL A 145 3.32 -8.44 10.13
CA VAL A 145 3.37 -9.76 9.51
C VAL A 145 4.48 -10.58 10.16
N GLU A 146 4.24 -11.88 10.29
CA GLU A 146 5.15 -12.81 10.95
C GLU A 146 6.59 -12.67 10.46
N GLN A 147 7.53 -12.66 11.39
CA GLN A 147 8.94 -12.63 11.06
C GLN A 147 9.39 -13.99 10.51
N SER A 148 10.08 -13.96 9.38
CA SER A 148 10.87 -15.08 8.88
C SER A 148 11.94 -14.55 7.92
N LEU A 149 13.00 -15.33 7.67
CA LEU A 149 14.02 -14.93 6.69
C LEU A 149 13.40 -14.60 5.32
N PHE A 150 12.37 -15.34 4.93
CA PHE A 150 11.64 -15.07 3.69
C PHE A 150 10.84 -13.78 3.77
N ASN A 151 10.02 -13.59 4.81
CA ASN A 151 9.17 -12.39 4.93
C ASN A 151 10.01 -11.11 5.07
N ASP A 152 11.10 -11.15 5.85
CA ASP A 152 11.98 -10.01 6.08
C ASP A 152 12.67 -9.56 4.78
N TRP A 153 13.04 -10.51 3.91
CA TRP A 153 13.59 -10.26 2.58
C TRP A 153 12.51 -9.82 1.58
N PHE A 154 11.43 -10.59 1.46
CA PHE A 154 10.38 -10.40 0.45
C PHE A 154 9.60 -9.10 0.66
N THR A 155 9.41 -8.66 1.90
CA THR A 155 8.72 -7.41 2.22
C THR A 155 9.68 -6.24 2.39
N GLY A 156 10.99 -6.51 2.42
CA GLY A 156 11.98 -5.51 2.80
C GLY A 156 11.67 -4.91 4.19
N HIS A 157 11.46 -5.75 5.19
CA HIS A 157 11.16 -5.36 6.58
C HIS A 157 9.88 -4.53 6.79
N LEU A 158 9.02 -4.42 5.79
CA LEU A 158 7.69 -3.81 5.94
C LEU A 158 6.72 -4.72 6.71
N ASN A 159 7.15 -5.90 7.14
CA ASN A 159 6.41 -6.76 8.08
C ASN A 159 6.41 -6.24 9.54
N PHE A 160 7.16 -5.18 9.86
CA PHE A 160 7.24 -4.54 11.18
C PHE A 160 6.62 -3.13 11.19
N GLN A 161 5.38 -3.02 10.74
CA GLN A 161 4.70 -1.73 10.59
C GLN A 161 4.37 -1.07 11.94
N ILE A 162 4.05 -1.86 12.97
CA ILE A 162 3.83 -1.35 14.32
C ILE A 162 5.09 -0.61 14.80
N GLU A 163 6.25 -1.26 14.75
CA GLU A 163 7.53 -0.66 15.15
C GLU A 163 7.88 0.56 14.32
N HIS A 164 7.60 0.53 13.01
CA HIS A 164 7.82 1.67 12.13
C HIS A 164 7.01 2.90 12.57
N HIS A 165 5.74 2.74 12.92
CA HIS A 165 4.91 3.86 13.37
C HIS A 165 5.23 4.30 14.80
N LEU A 166 5.62 3.37 15.68
CA LEU A 166 6.03 3.72 17.04
C LEU A 166 7.39 4.42 17.10
N PHE A 167 8.30 4.06 16.18
CA PHE A 167 9.68 4.55 16.14
C PHE A 167 10.10 4.92 14.70
N PRO A 168 9.50 5.95 14.09
CA PRO A 168 9.71 6.25 12.66
C PRO A 168 11.13 6.67 12.30
N THR A 169 11.91 7.13 13.28
CA THR A 169 13.33 7.50 13.10
C THR A 169 14.29 6.33 13.33
N MET A 170 13.81 5.18 13.82
CA MET A 170 14.64 4.02 14.08
C MET A 170 15.01 3.30 12.78
N PRO A 171 16.28 2.93 12.59
CA PRO A 171 16.68 2.13 11.44
C PRO A 171 15.93 0.78 11.40
N ARG A 172 15.39 0.44 10.23
CA ARG A 172 14.58 -0.76 9.99
C ARG A 172 15.21 -2.10 10.42
N HIS A 173 16.53 -2.21 10.42
CA HIS A 173 17.21 -3.43 10.86
C HIS A 173 17.13 -3.66 12.38
N ASN A 174 16.66 -2.67 13.14
CA ASN A 174 16.43 -2.78 14.58
C ASN A 174 14.99 -3.19 14.92
N TYR A 175 14.05 -3.17 13.96
CA TYR A 175 12.65 -3.49 14.23
C TYR A 175 12.46 -4.91 14.76
N SER A 176 13.16 -5.89 14.19
CA SER A 176 13.13 -7.27 14.68
C SER A 176 13.64 -7.42 16.12
N GLN A 177 14.55 -6.55 16.56
CA GLN A 177 15.10 -6.57 17.91
C GLN A 177 14.12 -5.96 18.93
N ILE A 178 13.39 -4.91 18.53
CA ILE A 178 12.45 -4.22 19.43
C ILE A 178 11.05 -4.82 19.42
N ALA A 179 10.64 -5.51 18.36
CA ALA A 179 9.30 -6.09 18.24
C ALA A 179 8.89 -6.98 19.44
N PRO A 180 9.76 -7.85 19.99
CA PRO A 180 9.44 -8.61 21.20
C PRO A 180 9.20 -7.71 22.43
N LEU A 181 9.92 -6.58 22.55
CA LEU A 181 9.77 -5.63 23.64
C LEU A 181 8.46 -4.85 23.51
N VAL A 182 8.13 -4.39 22.31
CA VAL A 182 6.86 -3.72 22.00
C VAL A 182 5.70 -4.65 22.29
N LYS A 183 5.77 -5.90 21.83
CA LYS A 183 4.75 -6.92 22.11
C LYS A 183 4.56 -7.15 23.61
N SER A 184 5.65 -7.32 24.36
CA SER A 184 5.59 -7.50 25.82
C SER A 184 4.98 -6.29 26.52
N LEU A 185 5.28 -5.07 26.06
CA LEU A 185 4.68 -3.85 26.59
C LEU A 185 3.18 -3.79 26.28
N CYS A 186 2.76 -4.16 25.08
CA CYS A 186 1.34 -4.24 24.72
C CYS A 186 0.60 -5.22 25.64
N GLU A 187 1.13 -6.43 25.82
CA GLU A 187 0.57 -7.45 26.72
C GLU A 187 0.44 -6.95 28.16
N LYS A 188 1.49 -6.30 28.68
CA LYS A 188 1.48 -5.71 30.04
C LYS A 188 0.37 -4.68 30.24
N HIS A 189 0.02 -3.93 29.20
CA HIS A 189 -0.97 -2.87 29.24
C HIS A 189 -2.35 -3.28 28.69
N GLY A 190 -2.54 -4.57 28.36
CA GLY A 190 -3.80 -5.08 27.80
C GLY A 190 -4.11 -4.55 26.40
N LEU A 191 -3.09 -4.10 25.65
CA LEU A 191 -3.21 -3.64 24.28
C LEU A 191 -3.01 -4.80 23.31
N GLN A 192 -3.76 -4.80 22.21
CA GLN A 192 -3.61 -5.82 21.18
C GLN A 192 -2.39 -5.53 20.30
N TYR A 193 -1.47 -6.49 20.21
CA TYR A 193 -0.37 -6.48 19.25
C TYR A 193 -0.75 -7.41 18.09
N GLN A 194 -1.15 -6.83 16.96
CA GLN A 194 -1.64 -7.59 15.82
C GLN A 194 -0.50 -8.11 14.96
N ASN A 195 -0.45 -9.42 14.76
CA ASN A 195 0.55 -10.09 13.94
C ASN A 195 -0.12 -11.17 13.09
N LYS A 196 0.02 -11.07 11.77
CA LYS A 196 -0.67 -11.92 10.79
C LYS A 196 0.31 -12.77 9.99
N THR A 197 -0.16 -13.88 9.44
CA THR A 197 0.59 -14.57 8.39
C THR A 197 0.62 -13.70 7.14
N LEU A 198 1.67 -13.82 6.31
CA LEU A 198 1.78 -13.03 5.07
C LEU A 198 0.57 -13.26 4.15
N ILE A 199 0.16 -14.52 4.00
CA ILE A 199 -1.01 -14.89 3.18
C ILE A 199 -2.28 -14.30 3.78
N GLY A 200 -2.45 -14.35 5.11
CA GLY A 200 -3.60 -13.75 5.80
C GLY A 200 -3.69 -12.25 5.55
N ALA A 201 -2.59 -11.51 5.75
CA ALA A 201 -2.55 -10.07 5.51
C ALA A 201 -2.84 -9.72 4.03
N PHE A 202 -2.35 -10.54 3.09
CA PHE A 202 -2.63 -10.39 1.66
C PHE A 202 -4.09 -10.68 1.30
N SER A 203 -4.68 -11.71 1.88
CA SER A 203 -6.09 -12.05 1.70
C SER A 203 -7.00 -10.96 2.26
N ASP A 204 -6.64 -10.37 3.40
CA ASP A 204 -7.43 -9.32 4.04
C ASP A 204 -7.55 -8.06 3.18
N ILE A 205 -6.56 -7.73 2.34
CA ILE A 205 -6.67 -6.63 1.38
C ILE A 205 -7.87 -6.86 0.44
N VAL A 206 -7.96 -8.06 -0.13
CA VAL A 206 -9.04 -8.43 -1.06
C VAL A 206 -10.39 -8.42 -0.35
N LEU A 207 -10.44 -8.97 0.87
CA LEU A 207 -11.66 -9.05 1.67
C LEU A 207 -12.14 -7.66 2.12
N SER A 208 -11.24 -6.79 2.57
CA SER A 208 -11.54 -5.40 2.96
C SER A 208 -12.08 -4.60 1.78
N LEU A 209 -11.48 -4.74 0.59
CA LEU A 209 -11.98 -4.13 -0.64
C LEU A 209 -13.35 -4.67 -1.05
N LYS A 210 -13.62 -5.96 -0.82
CA LYS A 210 -14.93 -6.55 -1.08
C LYS A 210 -15.99 -6.01 -0.12
N GLU A 211 -15.72 -6.06 1.19
CA GLU A 211 -16.62 -5.59 2.24
C GLU A 211 -16.97 -4.10 2.06
N SER A 212 -15.96 -3.25 1.85
CA SER A 212 -16.18 -1.82 1.61
C SER A 212 -16.96 -1.56 0.31
N GLY A 213 -16.79 -2.38 -0.73
CA GLY A 213 -17.58 -2.29 -1.95
C GLY A 213 -19.05 -2.66 -1.74
N GLU A 214 -19.32 -3.66 -0.89
CA GLU A 214 -20.68 -4.08 -0.50
C GLU A 214 -21.36 -3.01 0.38
N LEU A 215 -20.64 -2.44 1.35
CA LEU A 215 -21.13 -1.34 2.20
C LEU A 215 -21.45 -0.08 1.38
N TRP A 216 -20.62 0.26 0.40
CA TRP A 216 -20.92 1.35 -0.53
C TRP A 216 -22.22 1.08 -1.29
N LEU A 217 -22.42 -0.14 -1.80
CA LEU A 217 -23.61 -0.50 -2.57
C LEU A 217 -24.88 -0.43 -1.71
N ASP A 218 -24.83 -0.97 -0.49
CA ASP A 218 -25.94 -0.92 0.46
C ASP A 218 -26.35 0.55 0.75
N ALA A 219 -25.37 1.39 1.11
CA ALA A 219 -25.62 2.81 1.33
C ALA A 219 -26.11 3.53 0.05
N TYR A 220 -25.60 3.16 -1.12
CA TYR A 220 -26.05 3.71 -2.40
C TYR A 220 -27.49 3.33 -2.74
N LEU A 221 -27.98 2.16 -2.32
CA LEU A 221 -29.33 1.70 -2.63
C LEU A 221 -30.37 2.10 -1.56
N HIS A 222 -29.96 2.18 -0.30
CA HIS A 222 -30.90 2.20 0.83
C HIS A 222 -30.81 3.40 1.77
N LYS A 223 -29.80 4.27 1.63
CA LYS A 223 -29.62 5.49 2.45
C LYS A 223 -29.63 6.75 1.61
#